data_AF-A0A6I3KF02-F1
#
_entry.id   AF-A0A6I3KF02-F1
#
_cell.length_a   1.000
_cell.length_b   1.000
_cell.length_c   1.000
_cell.angle_alpha   90.00
_cell.angle_beta   90.00
_cell.angle_gamma   90.00
#
_symmetry.space_group_name_H-M   'P 1'
#
loop_
_entity.id
_entity.type
_entity.pdbx_description
1 polymer ?
#
loop_
_entity_poly.entity_id
_entity_poly.type
_entity_poly.pdbx_seq_one_letter_code
_entity_poly.pdbx_strand_id
1 'polypeptide(L)' 'MANSRIPTAKYRVGQMVDFVPSQRGLAASARSYKIVKLLPSEGGERLYRIKTIAEVFERIARESELLTTSSPV' A
#
# COMPACT_ATOMS: atom_id res chain seq x y z
N MET A 1 -26.46 16.19 11.27
CA MET A 1 -25.04 16.18 10.83
C MET A 1 -24.77 14.88 10.09
N ALA A 2 -24.36 14.94 8.82
CA ALA A 2 -23.94 13.75 8.09
C ALA A 2 -22.57 13.32 8.63
N ASN A 3 -22.51 12.25 9.41
CA ASN A 3 -21.24 11.58 9.68
C ASN A 3 -20.80 10.97 8.36
N SER A 4 -20.03 11.74 7.59
CA SER A 4 -19.16 11.21 6.55
C SER A 4 -18.30 10.18 7.24
N ARG A 5 -18.69 8.91 7.14
CA ARG A 5 -17.86 7.76 7.47
C ARG A 5 -16.73 7.83 6.47
N ILE A 6 -15.72 8.66 6.75
CA ILE A 6 -14.49 8.72 5.98
C ILE A 6 -14.03 7.27 6.02
N PRO A 7 -14.09 6.56 4.89
CA PRO A 7 -13.86 5.14 4.95
C PRO A 7 -12.39 5.03 5.37
N THR A 8 -12.16 4.52 6.57
CA THR A 8 -10.85 4.53 7.22
C THR A 8 -9.87 3.82 6.31
N ALA A 9 -8.83 4.52 5.86
CA ALA A 9 -7.79 3.90 5.06
C ALA A 9 -7.19 2.74 5.86
N LYS A 10 -7.10 1.56 5.24
CA LYS A 10 -6.54 0.37 5.89
C LYS A 10 -5.07 0.59 6.23
N TYR A 11 -4.38 1.36 5.39
CA TYR A 11 -3.00 1.75 5.59
C TYR A 11 -2.83 3.27 5.61
N ARG A 12 -1.83 3.74 6.36
CA ARG A 12 -1.54 5.18 6.52
C ARG A 12 -0.28 5.57 5.78
N VAL A 13 -0.21 6.82 5.31
CA VAL A 13 1.03 7.41 4.81
C VAL A 13 2.09 7.37 5.91
N GLY A 14 3.27 6.87 5.57
CA GLY A 14 4.38 6.63 6.49
C GLY A 14 4.48 5.20 7.03
N GLN A 15 3.42 4.39 6.88
CA GLN A 15 3.41 3.00 7.34
C GLN A 15 4.25 2.11 6.44
N MET A 16 4.94 1.13 7.04
CA MET A 16 5.58 0.05 6.30
C MET A 16 4.57 -1.04 5.98
N VAL A 17 4.59 -1.53 4.75
CA VAL A 17 3.71 -2.56 4.22
C VAL A 17 4.53 -3.48 3.33
N ASP A 18 4.12 -4.74 3.24
CA ASP A 18 4.72 -5.66 2.30
C ASP A 18 3.95 -5.66 0.98
N PHE A 19 4.64 -5.43 -0.13
CA PHE A 19 4.03 -5.44 -1.46
C PHE A 19 4.11 -6.83 -2.06
N VAL A 20 2.94 -7.41 -2.35
CA VAL A 20 2.81 -8.74 -2.94
C VAL A 20 1.95 -8.62 -4.19
N PRO A 21 2.56 -8.59 -5.39
CA PRO A 21 1.79 -8.54 -6.62
C PRO A 21 0.91 -9.80 -6.73
N SER A 22 -0.35 -9.62 -7.14
CA SER A 22 -1.33 -10.72 -7.23
C SER A 22 -0.90 -11.88 -8.15
N GLN A 23 0.07 -11.65 -9.04
CA GLN A 23 0.62 -12.67 -9.92
C GLN A 23 1.65 -13.51 -9.15
N ARG A 24 1.20 -14.68 -8.66
CA ARG A 24 1.90 -15.68 -7.81
C ARG A 24 3.30 -16.17 -8.27
N GLY A 25 3.90 -15.59 -9.31
CA GLY A 25 5.19 -15.98 -9.86
C GLY A 25 6.27 -14.89 -9.87
N LEU A 26 5.94 -13.61 -9.63
CA LEU A 26 6.95 -12.57 -9.53
C LEU A 26 7.26 -12.29 -8.06
N ALA A 27 8.41 -12.78 -7.61
CA ALA A 27 8.99 -12.28 -6.36
C ALA A 27 9.21 -10.77 -6.50
N ALA A 28 8.46 -9.97 -5.74
CA ALA A 28 8.79 -8.56 -5.59
C ALA A 28 10.21 -8.48 -4.99
N SER A 29 11.13 -7.82 -5.70
CA SER A 29 12.54 -7.74 -5.30
C SER A 29 12.73 -7.09 -3.92
N ALA A 30 11.80 -6.24 -3.50
CA ALA A 30 11.65 -5.80 -2.13
C ALA A 30 10.34 -6.33 -1.57
N ARG A 31 10.35 -6.81 -0.33
CA ARG A 31 9.12 -7.15 0.39
C ARG A 31 8.55 -5.89 1.03
N SER A 32 9.37 -5.11 1.72
CA SER A 32 8.90 -3.98 2.51
C SER A 32 9.00 -2.65 1.77
N TYR A 33 7.87 -1.94 1.76
CA TYR A 33 7.73 -0.60 1.20
C TYR A 33 7.07 0.33 2.21
N LYS A 34 7.39 1.62 2.12
CA LYS A 34 6.74 2.68 2.88
C LYS A 34 5.65 3.32 2.04
N ILE A 35 4.46 3.51 2.62
CA ILE A 35 3.40 4.27 1.96
C ILE A 35 3.79 5.74 1.93
N VAL A 36 3.86 6.31 0.73
CA VAL A 36 4.18 7.72 0.49
C VAL A 36 2.90 8.53 0.30
N LYS A 37 1.87 7.96 -0.33
CA LYS A 37 0.63 8.69 -0.62
C LYS A 37 -0.56 7.74 -0.80
N LEU A 38 -1.72 8.14 -0.30
CA LEU A 38 -3.00 7.53 -0.67
C LEU A 38 -3.50 8.21 -1.96
N LEU A 39 -3.81 7.41 -2.99
CA LEU A 39 -4.41 7.87 -4.23
C LEU A 39 -5.94 7.70 -4.16
N PRO A 40 -6.70 8.52 -4.92
CA PRO A 40 -8.15 8.30 -5.06
C PRO A 40 -8.41 6.87 -5.57
N SER A 41 -9.43 6.23 -5.01
CA SER A 41 -9.81 4.88 -5.42
C SER A 41 -10.39 4.90 -6.83
N GLU A 42 -9.70 4.26 -7.77
CA GLU A 42 -10.19 4.03 -9.13
C GLU A 42 -10.95 2.70 -9.16
N GLY A 43 -12.22 2.72 -9.57
CA GLY A 43 -13.01 1.48 -9.74
C GLY A 43 -13.36 0.73 -8.44
N GLY A 44 -13.26 1.37 -7.27
CA GLY A 44 -13.64 0.79 -5.98
C GLY A 44 -12.48 0.20 -5.17
N GLU A 45 -11.28 0.09 -5.74
CA GLU A 45 -10.06 -0.28 -5.02
C GLU A 45 -9.24 0.97 -4.66
N ARG A 46 -8.71 1.02 -3.43
CA ARG A 46 -7.79 2.10 -3.06
C ARG A 46 -6.41 1.82 -3.61
N LEU A 47 -5.82 2.87 -4.15
CA LEU A 47 -4.46 2.86 -4.66
C LEU A 47 -3.55 3.57 -3.67
N TYR A 48 -2.34 3.05 -3.53
CA TYR A 48 -1.32 3.56 -2.63
C TYR A 48 -0.03 3.73 -3.41
N ARG A 49 0.61 4.90 -3.28
CA ARG A 49 2.00 5.08 -3.68
C ARG A 49 2.90 4.52 -2.60
N ILE A 50 3.73 3.58 -2.97
CA ILE A 50 4.69 2.92 -2.12
C ILE A 50 6.11 3.20 -2.62
N LYS A 51 7.06 3.32 -1.71
CA LYS A 51 8.48 3.51 -2.03
C LYS A 51 9.33 2.66 -1.09
N THR A 52 10.35 2.03 -1.63
CA THR A 52 11.33 1.27 -0.85
C THR A 52 12.71 1.89 -1.04
N ILE A 53 13.64 1.60 -0.12
CA ILE A 53 15.03 2.06 -0.24
C ILE A 53 15.79 1.32 -1.35
N ALA A 54 15.33 0.12 -1.73
CA ALA A 54 15.93 -0.69 -2.78
C ALA A 54 15.60 -0.19 -4.19
N GLU A 55 14.55 0.63 -4.36
CA GLU A 55 14.11 1.17 -5.65
C GLU A 55 14.15 2.70 -5.60
N VAL A 56 14.69 3.32 -6.65
CA VAL A 56 14.80 4.79 -6.73
C VAL A 56 13.43 5.43 -7.02
N PHE A 57 12.52 4.69 -7.66
CA PHE A 57 11.21 5.15 -8.08
C PHE A 57 10.08 4.72 -7.13
N GLU A 58 8.96 5.43 -7.21
CA GLU A 58 7.73 5.09 -6.50
C GLU A 58 6.91 4.09 -7.32
N ARG A 59 6.22 3.17 -6.66
CA ARG A 59 5.27 2.24 -7.29
C ARG A 59 3.85 2.52 -6.82
N ILE A 60 2.88 2.23 -7.67
CA ILE A 60 1.46 2.28 -7.33
C ILE A 60 0.99 0.85 -7.09
N ALA A 61 0.46 0.59 -5.90
CA ALA A 61 -0.06 -0.70 -5.49
C ALA A 61 -1.50 -0.57 -5.03
N ARG A 62 -2.33 -1.57 -5.29
CA ARG A 62 -3.68 -1.64 -4.74
C ARG A 62 -3.66 -2.05 -3.28
N GLU A 63 -4.71 -1.69 -2.54
CA GLU A 63 -4.91 -2.18 -1.17
C GLU A 63 -4.83 -3.71 -1.08
N SER A 64 -5.36 -4.40 -2.10
CA SER A 64 -5.36 -5.87 -2.22
C SER A 64 -3.97 -6.46 -2.45
N GLU A 65 -3.03 -5.67 -2.98
CA GLU A 65 -1.64 -6.07 -3.27
C GLU A 65 -0.69 -5.69 -2.13
N LEU A 66 -1.22 -5.07 -1.06
CA LEU A 66 -0.48 -4.67 0.12
C LEU A 66 -0.87 -5.55 1.31
N LEU A 67 0.14 -6.01 2.02
CA LEU A 67 0.01 -6.71 3.30
C LEU A 67 0.50 -5.80 4.42
N THR A 68 -0.22 -5.79 5.54
CA THR A 68 0.27 -5.15 6.76
C THR A 68 1.54 -5.87 7.19
N THR A 69 2.67 -5.18 7.21
CA THR A 69 3.87 -5.74 7.81
C THR A 69 3.61 -5.81 9.31
N SER A 70 3.22 -6.99 9.79
CA SER A 70 3.07 -7.23 11.21
C SER A 70 4.48 -7.49 11.74
N SER A 71 5.29 -6.45 11.83
CA SER A 71 6.53 -6.50 12.61
C SER A 71 6.15 -6.15 14.05
N PRO A 72 5.95 -7.13 14.95
CA PRO A 72 5.82 -6.84 16.37
C PRO A 72 7.17 -6.26 16.83
N VAL A 73 7.14 -5.04 17.37
CA VAL A 73 8.24 -4.53 18.20
C VAL A 73 8.14 -5.14 19.58
#